data_AF-A0A1F6CZ81-F1
#
_entry.id   AF-A0A1F6CZ81-F1
#
_cell.length_a   1.000
_cell.length_b   1.000
_cell.length_c   1.000
_cell.angle_alpha   90.00
_cell.angle_beta   90.00
_cell.angle_gamma   90.00
#
_symmetry.space_group_name_H-M   'P 1'
#
loop_
_entity.id
_entity.type
_entity.pdbx_description
1 polymer ?
#
loop_
_entity_poly.entity_id
_entity_poly.type
_entity_poly.pdbx_seq_one_letter_code
_entity_poly.pdbx_strand_id
1 'polypeptide(L)' 'MKSFLPTFHLPILALFLLLLAGCASEKPMTEEEQAADYGLTVEKFREEKKAAGRMNMGMGKHKSMIKKDE' A
#
# COMPACT_ATOMS: atom_id res chain seq x y z
N MET A 1 2.35 -33.24 -32.28
CA MET A 1 2.99 -33.39 -30.95
C MET A 1 2.04 -32.78 -29.92
N LYS A 2 1.42 -33.61 -29.06
CA LYS A 2 0.53 -33.13 -27.98
C LYS A 2 1.40 -32.96 -26.74
N SER A 3 1.67 -31.72 -26.37
CA SER A 3 2.38 -31.36 -25.15
C SER A 3 1.57 -31.80 -23.94
N PHE A 4 1.98 -32.91 -23.33
CA PHE A 4 1.44 -33.40 -22.07
C PHE A 4 2.03 -32.53 -20.95
N LEU A 5 1.39 -31.40 -20.65
CA LEU A 5 1.76 -30.60 -19.49
C LEU A 5 1.50 -31.43 -18.23
N PRO A 6 2.49 -31.60 -17.33
CA PRO A 6 2.30 -32.34 -16.10
C PRO A 6 1.26 -31.62 -15.22
N THR A 7 0.16 -32.32 -14.91
CA THR A 7 -0.96 -31.86 -14.07
C THR A 7 -0.55 -31.49 -12.63
N PHE A 8 0.73 -31.67 -12.27
CA PHE A 8 1.31 -31.42 -10.95
C PHE A 8 1.49 -29.92 -10.59
N HIS A 9 1.36 -28.99 -11.53
CA HIS A 9 1.53 -27.55 -11.26
C HIS A 9 0.24 -26.80 -10.91
N LEU A 10 -0.94 -27.39 -11.20
CA LEU A 10 -2.23 -26.81 -10.85
C LEU A 10 -2.45 -26.56 -9.34
N PRO A 11 -2.12 -27.50 -8.43
CA PRO A 11 -2.38 -27.29 -7.00
C PRO A 11 -1.48 -26.22 -6.38
N ILE A 12 -0.25 -26.08 -6.88
CA ILE A 12 0.69 -25.04 -6.43
C ILE A 12 0.16 -23.66 -6.84
N LEU A 13 -0.28 -23.51 -8.10
CA LEU A 13 -0.87 -22.27 -8.59
C LEU A 13 -2.14 -21.89 -7.80
N ALA A 14 -2.99 -22.87 -7.50
CA ALA A 14 -4.20 -22.65 -6.68
C ALA A 14 -3.85 -22.17 -5.26
N LEU A 15 -2.82 -22.74 -4.64
CA LEU A 15 -2.34 -22.33 -3.32
C LEU A 15 -1.82 -20.89 -3.32
N PHE A 16 -1.06 -20.50 -4.35
CA PHE A 16 -0.58 -19.12 -4.50
C PHE A 16 -1.74 -18.12 -4.65
N LEU A 17 -2.76 -18.46 -5.45
CA LEU A 17 -3.91 -17.58 -5.63
C LEU A 17 -4.71 -17.38 -4.32
N LEU A 18 -4.83 -18.42 -3.50
CA LEU A 18 -5.46 -18.34 -2.18
C LEU A 18 -4.65 -17.48 -1.19
N LEU A 19 -3.32 -17.59 -1.22
CA LEU A 19 -2.42 -16.76 -0.41
C LEU A 19 -2.50 -15.27 -0.82
N LEU A 20 -2.60 -14.97 -2.11
CA LEU A 20 -2.75 -13.59 -2.59
C LEU A 20 -4.11 -12.99 -2.23
N ALA A 21 -5.19 -13.78 -2.25
CA ALA A 21 -6.52 -13.32 -1.84
C ALA A 21 -6.58 -12.92 -0.36
N GLY A 22 -5.77 -13.55 0.50
CA GLY A 22 -5.68 -13.22 1.93
C GLY A 22 -4.99 -11.89 2.25
N CYS A 23 -4.12 -11.38 1.37
CA CYS A 23 -3.45 -10.09 1.57
C CYS A 23 -4.32 -8.87 1.26
N ALA A 24 -5.50 -9.05 0.65
CA ALA A 24 -6.38 -7.96 0.21
C ALA A 24 -7.52 -7.64 1.20
N SER A 25 -7.46 -8.17 2.43
CA SER A 25 -8.60 -8.17 3.37
C SER A 25 -8.90 -6.79 3.99
N GLU A 26 -8.03 -5.80 3.85
CA GLU A 26 -8.26 -4.47 4.42
C GLU A 26 -8.78 -3.52 3.34
N LYS A 27 -9.96 -2.94 3.57
CA LYS A 27 -10.51 -1.89 2.72
C LYS A 27 -9.49 -0.74 2.69
N PRO A 28 -9.06 -0.27 1.50
CA PRO A 28 -8.17 0.87 1.42
C PRO A 28 -8.85 2.09 2.05
N MET A 29 -8.15 2.75 2.98
CA MET A 29 -8.65 3.95 3.64
C MET A 29 -8.90 5.08 2.64
N THR A 30 -9.92 5.88 2.89
CA THR A 30 -10.17 7.11 2.12
C THR A 30 -9.12 8.18 2.43
N GLU A 31 -9.04 9.24 1.60
CA GLU A 31 -8.09 10.33 1.89
C GLU A 31 -8.47 11.11 3.15
N GLU A 32 -9.77 11.18 3.47
CA GLU A 32 -10.28 11.78 4.70
C GLU A 32 -9.82 10.99 5.93
N GLU A 33 -9.94 9.66 5.88
CA GLU A 33 -9.46 8.76 6.94
C GLU A 33 -7.93 8.84 7.08
N GLN A 34 -7.20 8.85 5.95
CA GLN A 34 -5.74 9.02 5.97
C GLN A 34 -5.31 10.38 6.55
N ALA A 35 -6.02 11.47 6.24
CA ALA A 35 -5.72 12.79 6.77
C ALA A 35 -5.99 12.88 8.28
N ALA A 36 -7.07 12.24 8.73
CA ALA A 36 -7.45 12.16 10.14
C ALA A 36 -6.38 11.44 11.00
N ASP A 37 -5.76 10.36 10.49
CA ASP A 37 -4.66 9.66 11.17
C ASP A 37 -3.46 10.57 11.47
N TYR A 38 -3.26 11.60 10.65
CA TYR A 38 -2.21 12.59 10.86
C TYR A 38 -2.73 13.88 11.52
N GLY A 39 -4.00 13.98 11.89
CA GLY A 39 -4.58 15.22 12.43
C GLY A 39 -4.45 16.42 11.49
N LEU A 40 -4.48 16.16 10.17
CA LEU A 40 -4.37 17.17 9.12
C LEU A 40 -5.72 17.37 8.43
N THR A 41 -5.91 18.53 7.82
CA THR A 41 -6.96 18.69 6.80
C THR A 41 -6.60 17.87 5.56
N VAL A 42 -7.60 17.50 4.76
CA VAL A 42 -7.38 16.74 3.50
C VAL A 42 -6.45 17.50 2.55
N GLU A 43 -6.61 18.81 2.43
CA GLU A 43 -5.74 19.65 1.60
C GLU A 43 -4.29 19.60 2.08
N LYS A 44 -4.05 19.79 3.38
CA LYS A 44 -2.71 19.74 3.93
C LYS A 44 -2.09 18.35 3.82
N PHE A 45 -2.89 17.31 4.02
CA PHE A 45 -2.46 15.93 3.80
C PHE A 45 -1.98 15.71 2.35
N ARG A 46 -2.71 16.22 1.34
CA ARG A 46 -2.31 16.12 -0.07
C ARG A 46 -1.01 16.85 -0.38
N GLU A 47 -0.83 18.06 0.16
CA GLU A 47 0.41 18.82 0.00
C GLU A 47 1.62 18.06 0.54
N GLU A 48 1.52 17.59 1.78
CA GLU A 48 2.59 16.88 2.47
C GLU A 48 2.84 15.51 1.83
N LYS A 49 1.80 14.79 1.40
CA LYS A 49 1.94 13.55 0.63
C LYS A 49 2.68 13.78 -0.68
N LYS A 50 2.40 14.88 -1.38
CA LYS A 50 3.13 15.25 -2.60
C LYS A 50 4.59 15.62 -2.28
N ALA A 51 4.85 16.28 -1.15
CA ALA A 51 6.20 16.60 -0.70
C ALA A 51 7.01 15.33 -0.36
N ALA A 52 6.43 14.44 0.44
CA ALA A 52 6.98 13.12 0.76
C ALA A 52 7.31 12.33 -0.52
N GLY A 53 6.41 12.34 -1.51
CA GLY A 53 6.62 11.72 -2.82
C GLY A 53 7.83 12.30 -3.58
N ARG A 54 8.04 13.62 -3.56
CA ARG A 54 9.22 14.26 -4.17
C ARG A 54 10.53 13.85 -3.47
N MET A 55 10.44 13.45 -2.22
CA MET A 55 11.58 13.01 -1.40
C MET A 55 11.80 11.49 -1.45
N ASN A 56 11.00 10.77 -2.23
CA ASN A 56 10.97 9.30 -2.26
C ASN A 56 10.78 8.69 -0.85
N MET A 57 9.87 9.29 -0.07
CA MET A 57 9.58 8.90 1.31
C MET A 57 8.09 8.65 1.51
N GLY A 58 7.76 7.77 2.45
CA GLY A 58 6.39 7.63 2.95
C GLY A 58 5.97 8.80 3.85
N MET A 59 4.66 9.06 3.90
CA MET A 59 4.08 10.18 4.65
C MET A 59 4.43 10.18 6.14
N GLY A 60 4.40 9.01 6.80
CA GLY A 60 4.78 8.90 8.21
C GLY A 60 6.24 9.31 8.47
N LYS A 61 7.16 8.91 7.59
CA LYS A 61 8.58 9.29 7.69
C LYS A 61 8.76 10.79 7.45
N HIS A 62 8.10 11.33 6.42
CA HIS A 62 8.08 12.76 6.11
C HIS A 62 7.61 13.61 7.30
N LYS A 63 6.49 13.24 7.92
CA LYS A 63 5.95 13.93 9.10
C LYS A 63 6.91 13.88 10.30
N SER A 64 7.58 12.75 10.52
CA SER A 64 8.55 12.59 11.61
C SER A 64 9.80 13.44 11.45
N MET A 65 10.15 13.83 10.21
CA MET A 65 11.24 14.76 9.94
C MET A 65 10.83 16.20 10.25
N ILE A 66 9.68 16.64 9.73
CA ILE A 66 9.17 18.01 9.96
C ILE A 66 9.07 18.30 11.46
N LYS A 67 8.53 17.37 12.25
CA LYS A 67 8.38 17.54 13.71
C LYS A 67 9.71 17.67 14.48
N LYS A 68 10.84 17.27 13.89
CA LYS A 68 12.18 17.42 14.50
C LYS A 68 12.83 18.75 14.17
N ASP A 69 12.35 19.41 13.12
CA ASP A 69 12.86 20.69 12.64
C ASP A 69 12.06 21.88 13.22
N GLU A 70 10.96 21.61 13.92
CA GLU A 70 10.20 22.53 14.80
C GLU A 70 10.76 22.54 16.23
#